data_AF-A0A7X6X1H6-F1
#
_entry.id   AF-A0A7X6X1H6-F1
#
_cell.length_a   1.000
_cell.length_b   1.000
_cell.length_c   1.000
_cell.angle_alpha   90.00
_cell.angle_beta   90.00
_cell.angle_gamma   90.00
#
_symmetry.space_group_name_H-M   'P 1'
#
loop_
_entity.id
_entity.type
_entity.pdbx_description
1 polymer ?
#
loop_
_entity_poly.entity_id
_entity_poly.type
_entity_poly.pdbx_seq_one_letter_code
_entity_poly.pdbx_strand_id
1 'polypeptide(L)'
;PCTAHGQYKGTPRLDFDRLKKIRELVDVPIVLHGSSGVPDDAIRRAVELGVRKINIDTNIREAFVKGLKEALARNPQEIDPRKLLGPAREEMTAIIREKIRLFGSSGKA
;
A
#
# COMPACT_ATOMS: atom_id res chain seq x y z
N PRO A 1 -15.11 2.94 -10.27
CA PRO A 1 -13.85 3.33 -9.61
C PRO A 1 -14.14 3.97 -8.26
N CYS A 2 -13.98 3.21 -7.17
CA CYS A 2 -14.35 3.65 -5.82
C CYS A 2 -13.13 3.62 -4.90
N THR A 3 -12.07 4.36 -5.27
CA THR A 3 -10.94 4.58 -4.36
C THR A 3 -10.73 6.06 -4.12
N ALA A 4 -10.52 6.41 -2.86
CA ALA A 4 -10.21 7.75 -2.38
C ALA A 4 -8.79 7.76 -1.79
N HIS A 5 -8.13 8.91 -1.79
CA HIS A 5 -6.80 9.06 -1.18
C HIS A 5 -6.91 9.26 0.34
N GLY A 6 -6.05 8.58 1.12
CA GLY A 6 -5.96 8.72 2.58
C GLY A 6 -6.62 7.59 3.38
N GLN A 7 -6.73 7.77 4.71
CA GLN A 7 -7.46 6.85 5.57
C GLN A 7 -8.96 6.93 5.27
N TYR A 8 -9.58 5.78 4.98
CA TYR A 8 -11.00 5.72 4.72
C TYR A 8 -11.80 5.85 6.02
N LYS A 9 -12.90 6.62 5.99
CA LYS A 9 -13.88 6.71 7.11
C LYS A 9 -14.81 5.49 7.21
N GLY A 10 -14.57 4.44 6.41
CA GLY A 10 -15.30 3.17 6.36
C GLY A 10 -14.57 2.16 5.47
N THR A 11 -15.08 0.94 5.31
CA THR A 11 -14.41 -0.06 4.46
C THR A 11 -14.61 0.28 2.98
N PRO A 12 -13.55 0.62 2.21
CA PRO A 12 -13.69 0.84 0.78
C PRO A 12 -14.13 -0.44 0.08
N ARG A 13 -15.15 -0.32 -0.78
CA ARG A 13 -15.70 -1.43 -1.54
C ARG A 13 -15.37 -1.24 -3.02
N LEU A 14 -14.59 -2.17 -3.56
CA LEU A 14 -14.29 -2.20 -4.98
C LEU A 14 -15.49 -2.72 -5.76
N ASP A 15 -15.83 -2.03 -6.85
CA ASP A 15 -16.86 -2.44 -7.80
C ASP A 15 -16.23 -3.39 -8.84
N PHE A 16 -16.24 -4.69 -8.54
CA PHE A 16 -15.62 -5.72 -9.36
C PHE A 16 -16.37 -5.98 -10.67
N ASP A 17 -17.69 -5.83 -10.69
CA ASP A 17 -18.47 -6.03 -11.91
C ASP A 17 -18.17 -4.94 -12.93
N ARG A 18 -18.02 -3.69 -12.46
CA ARG A 18 -17.53 -2.61 -13.31
C ARG A 18 -16.08 -2.84 -13.75
N LEU A 19 -15.22 -3.34 -12.88
CA LEU A 19 -13.82 -3.64 -13.25
C LEU A 19 -13.75 -4.69 -14.37
N LYS A 20 -14.55 -5.76 -14.29
CA LYS A 20 -14.66 -6.77 -15.36
C LYS A 20 -15.10 -6.14 -16.68
N LYS A 21 -16.19 -5.37 -16.67
CA LYS A 21 -16.70 -4.68 -17.86
C LYS A 21 -15.65 -3.76 -18.48
N ILE A 22 -14.90 -3.01 -17.67
CA ILE A 22 -13.82 -2.16 -18.17
C ILE A 22 -12.74 -3.03 -18.81
N ARG A 23 -12.30 -4.12 -18.15
CA ARG A 23 -11.27 -5.00 -18.70
C ARG A 23 -11.69 -5.65 -20.03
N GLU A 24 -12.95 -6.01 -20.19
CA GLU A 24 -13.50 -6.54 -21.45
C GLU A 24 -13.46 -5.52 -22.60
N LEU A 25 -13.50 -4.22 -22.27
CA LEU A 25 -13.55 -3.13 -23.25
C LEU A 25 -12.18 -2.53 -23.58
N VAL A 26 -11.15 -2.77 -22.76
CA VAL A 26 -9.83 -2.14 -22.92
C VAL A 26 -8.71 -3.16 -22.77
N ASP A 27 -7.74 -3.13 -23.67
CA ASP A 27 -6.55 -4.01 -23.61
C ASP A 27 -5.35 -3.39 -22.91
N VAL A 28 -5.48 -2.15 -22.44
CA VAL A 28 -4.43 -1.46 -21.68
C VAL A 28 -4.42 -1.91 -20.21
N PRO A 29 -3.25 -1.87 -19.54
CA PRO A 29 -3.15 -2.19 -18.12
C PRO A 29 -4.00 -1.26 -17.23
N ILE A 30 -4.77 -1.83 -16.30
CA ILE A 30 -5.61 -1.07 -15.37
C ILE A 30 -4.81 -0.68 -14.12
N VAL A 31 -4.97 0.57 -13.68
CA VAL A 31 -4.33 1.13 -12.48
C VAL A 31 -5.36 1.28 -11.35
N LEU A 32 -4.99 0.85 -10.14
CA LEU A 32 -5.77 1.05 -8.92
C LEU A 32 -5.09 2.11 -8.04
N HIS A 33 -5.79 3.22 -7.80
CA HIS A 33 -5.35 4.29 -6.89
C HIS A 33 -5.90 4.08 -5.48
N GLY A 34 -5.39 4.81 -4.49
CA GLY A 34 -5.98 4.90 -3.15
C GLY A 34 -6.08 3.56 -2.41
N SER A 35 -5.11 2.65 -2.57
CA SER A 35 -5.26 1.26 -2.13
C SER A 35 -4.90 1.01 -0.66
N SER A 36 -4.44 2.02 0.08
CA SER A 36 -3.91 1.87 1.44
C SER A 36 -4.92 1.50 2.54
N GLY A 37 -6.22 1.52 2.25
CA GLY A 37 -7.25 1.01 3.18
C GLY A 37 -8.12 -0.09 2.56
N VAL A 38 -7.74 -0.59 1.39
CA VAL A 38 -8.49 -1.65 0.70
C VAL A 38 -8.11 -3.00 1.32
N PRO A 39 -9.09 -3.83 1.70
CA PRO A 39 -8.82 -5.18 2.20
C PRO A 39 -7.94 -6.00 1.25
N ASP A 40 -7.03 -6.78 1.81
CA ASP A 40 -6.05 -7.57 1.05
C ASP A 40 -6.71 -8.57 0.08
N ASP A 41 -7.82 -9.20 0.47
CA ASP A 41 -8.62 -10.07 -0.39
C ASP A 41 -9.19 -9.31 -1.59
N ALA A 42 -9.67 -8.08 -1.38
CA ALA A 42 -10.17 -7.22 -2.45
C ALA A 42 -9.04 -6.79 -3.40
N ILE A 43 -7.83 -6.55 -2.88
CA ILE A 43 -6.64 -6.29 -3.70
C ILE A 43 -6.29 -7.51 -4.56
N ARG A 44 -6.19 -8.69 -3.96
CA ARG A 44 -5.91 -9.94 -4.72
C ARG A 44 -6.93 -10.13 -5.83
N ARG A 45 -8.22 -9.94 -5.51
CA ARG A 45 -9.29 -10.04 -6.50
C ARG A 45 -9.16 -9.01 -7.62
N ALA A 46 -8.78 -7.77 -7.31
CA ALA A 46 -8.55 -6.75 -8.33
C ALA A 46 -7.39 -7.12 -9.28
N VAL A 47 -6.30 -7.70 -8.75
CA VAL A 47 -5.16 -8.19 -9.55
C VAL A 47 -5.59 -9.33 -10.49
N GLU A 48 -6.39 -10.29 -10.00
CA GLU A 48 -6.96 -11.37 -10.82
C GLU A 48 -7.81 -10.83 -11.98
N LEU A 49 -8.54 -9.73 -11.75
CA LEU A 49 -9.43 -9.11 -12.73
C LEU A 49 -8.70 -8.16 -13.70
N GLY A 50 -7.37 -8.07 -13.64
CA GLY A 50 -6.57 -7.36 -14.64
C GLY A 50 -5.96 -6.03 -14.18
N VAL A 51 -6.02 -5.70 -12.89
CA VAL A 51 -5.22 -4.59 -12.34
C VAL A 51 -3.73 -4.97 -12.37
N ARG A 52 -2.91 -4.08 -12.93
CA ARG A 52 -1.46 -4.31 -13.10
C ARG A 52 -0.57 -3.27 -12.41
N LYS A 53 -1.14 -2.15 -11.97
CA LYS A 53 -0.44 -1.14 -11.17
C LYS A 53 -1.30 -0.74 -9.99
N ILE A 54 -0.72 -0.79 -8.79
CA ILE A 54 -1.40 -0.43 -7.53
C ILE A 54 -0.59 0.69 -6.88
N ASN A 55 -1.27 1.77 -6.50
CA ASN A 55 -0.63 2.89 -5.80
C ASN A 55 -0.94 2.82 -4.30
N ILE A 56 0.12 2.80 -3.50
CA ILE A 56 0.11 2.87 -2.03
C ILE A 56 1.02 4.01 -1.57
N ASP A 57 0.61 4.72 -0.52
CA ASP A 57 1.42 5.79 0.09
C ASP A 57 1.13 5.92 1.58
N THR A 58 -0.16 5.95 1.94
CA THR A 58 -0.59 6.16 3.33
C THR A 58 0.01 5.14 4.30
N ASN A 59 -0.01 3.83 3.97
CA ASN A 59 0.57 2.82 4.86
C ASN A 59 2.09 2.94 5.02
N ILE A 60 2.77 3.39 3.95
CA ILE A 60 4.22 3.59 3.97
C ILE A 60 4.55 4.75 4.92
N ARG A 61 3.80 5.86 4.82
CA ARG A 61 3.93 7.01 5.72
C ARG A 61 3.59 6.68 7.16
N GLU A 62 2.54 5.89 7.40
CA GLU A 62 2.15 5.42 8.74
C GLU A 62 3.27 4.60 9.38
N ALA A 63 3.84 3.64 8.64
CA ALA A 63 4.95 2.82 9.10
C ALA A 63 6.21 3.63 9.40
N PHE A 64 6.53 4.60 8.54
CA PHE A 64 7.64 5.52 8.78
C PHE A 64 7.45 6.31 10.09
N VAL A 65 6.29 6.94 10.25
CA VAL A 65 5.98 7.75 11.44
C VAL A 65 5.97 6.88 12.70
N LYS A 66 5.46 5.65 12.62
CA LYS A 66 5.52 4.67 13.71
C LYS A 66 6.97 4.38 14.12
N GLY A 67 7.83 3.98 13.18
CA GLY A 67 9.23 3.66 13.48
C GLY A 67 10.01 4.85 14.04
N LEU A 68 9.71 6.07 13.56
CA LEU A 68 10.30 7.29 14.11
C LEU A 68 9.83 7.57 15.54
N LYS A 69 8.53 7.44 15.83
CA LYS A 69 7.98 7.61 17.18
C LYS A 69 8.58 6.61 18.15
N GLU A 70 8.75 5.35 17.74
CA GLU A 70 9.35 4.30 18.56
C GLU A 70 10.86 4.53 18.79
N ALA A 71 11.59 5.06 17.80
CA ALA A 71 12.99 5.45 17.99
C ALA A 71 13.13 6.58 19.01
N LEU A 72 12.31 7.63 18.89
CA LEU A 72 12.31 8.77 19.82
C LEU A 72 11.84 8.39 21.22
N ALA A 73 10.83 7.53 21.34
CA ALA A 73 10.36 7.05 22.65
C ALA A 73 11.43 6.25 23.39
N ARG A 74 12.30 5.52 22.66
CA ARG A 74 13.42 4.77 23.25
C ARG A 74 14.57 5.67 23.70
N ASN A 75 14.90 6.72 22.95
CA ASN A 75 15.90 7.70 23.36
C ASN A 75 15.49 9.12 22.93
N PRO A 76 14.82 9.89 23.81
CA PRO A 76 14.33 11.22 23.49
C PRO A 76 15.43 12.26 23.22
N GLN A 77 16.67 12.01 23.64
CA GLN A 77 17.82 12.89 23.44
C GLN A 77 18.65 12.50 22.19
N GLU A 78 18.20 11.52 21.42
CA GLU A 78 18.90 11.12 20.20
C GLU A 78 18.82 12.22 19.14
N ILE A 79 20.00 12.64 18.65
CA ILE A 79 20.13 13.68 17.63
C ILE A 79 20.70 13.12 16.32
N ASP A 80 21.25 11.91 16.32
CA ASP A 80 21.80 11.31 15.11
C ASP A 80 20.64 10.89 14.18
N PRO A 81 20.47 11.54 13.02
CA PRO A 81 19.37 11.24 12.12
C PRO A 81 19.42 9.79 11.61
N ARG A 82 20.59 9.15 11.56
CA ARG A 82 20.70 7.76 11.11
C ARG A 82 20.04 6.80 12.09
N LYS A 83 20.15 7.09 13.39
CA LYS A 83 19.54 6.28 14.45
C LYS A 83 18.03 6.49 14.57
N LEU A 84 17.53 7.64 14.12
CA LEU A 84 16.10 7.95 14.06
C LEU A 84 15.45 7.42 12.76
N LEU A 85 16.09 7.66 11.62
CA LEU A 85 15.56 7.32 10.29
C LEU A 85 15.81 5.86 9.91
N GLY A 86 16.82 5.21 10.51
CA GLY A 86 17.10 3.77 10.31
C GLY A 86 15.89 2.90 10.66
N PRO A 87 15.37 2.95 11.90
CA PRO A 87 14.19 2.20 12.30
C PRO A 87 12.94 2.56 11.46
N ALA A 88 12.74 3.83 11.15
CA ALA A 88 11.62 4.27 10.30
C ALA A 88 11.69 3.66 8.89
N ARG A 89 12.89 3.57 8.31
CA ARG A 89 13.14 2.91 7.03
C ARG A 89 12.89 1.40 7.10
N GLU A 90 13.24 0.75 8.21
CA GLU A 90 12.99 -0.68 8.41
C GLU A 90 11.49 -0.99 8.43
N GLU A 91 10.69 -0.21 9.16
CA GLU A 91 9.22 -0.33 9.18
C GLU A 91 8.61 -0.12 7.79
N MET A 92 9.04 0.92 7.05
CA MET A 92 8.63 1.12 5.66
C MET A 92 8.97 -0.08 4.78
N THR A 93 10.19 -0.61 4.92
CA THR A 93 10.68 -1.73 4.12
C THR A 93 9.85 -2.98 4.38
N ALA A 94 9.44 -3.22 5.62
CA ALA A 94 8.57 -4.33 5.97
C ALA A 94 7.21 -4.24 5.26
N ILE A 95 6.55 -3.07 5.31
CA ILE A 95 5.28 -2.84 4.61
C ILE A 95 5.43 -2.99 3.10
N ILE A 96 6.49 -2.44 2.50
CA ILE A 96 6.71 -2.57 1.06
C ILE A 96 6.88 -4.04 0.66
N ARG A 97 7.62 -4.84 1.43
CA ARG A 97 7.77 -6.29 1.18
C ARG A 97 6.44 -7.03 1.29
N GLU A 98 5.63 -6.72 2.29
CA GLU A 98 4.28 -7.27 2.44
C GLU A 98 3.43 -6.97 1.20
N LYS A 99 3.43 -5.71 0.74
CA LYS A 99 2.65 -5.29 -0.42
C LYS A 99 3.15 -5.90 -1.73
N ILE A 100 4.47 -6.06 -1.92
CA ILE A 100 5.03 -6.82 -3.06
C ILE A 100 4.50 -8.26 -3.10
N ARG A 101 4.45 -8.93 -1.96
CA ARG A 101 3.90 -10.29 -1.86
C ARG A 101 2.40 -10.31 -2.13
N LEU A 102 1.65 -9.38 -1.54
CA LEU A 102 0.21 -9.22 -1.73
C LEU A 102 -0.17 -8.99 -3.19
N PHE A 103 0.59 -8.15 -3.90
CA PHE A 103 0.37 -7.84 -5.31
C PHE A 103 0.83 -8.96 -6.25
N GLY A 104 1.49 -10.00 -5.72
CA GLY A 104 2.00 -11.12 -6.49
C GLY A 104 3.15 -10.76 -7.43
N SER A 105 3.95 -9.73 -7.09
CA SER A 105 5.13 -9.30 -7.88
C SER A 105 6.46 -9.84 -7.36
N SER A 106 6.46 -10.58 -6.24
CA SER A 106 7.65 -11.24 -5.72
C SER A 106 8.27 -12.20 -6.74
N GLY A 107 9.57 -12.04 -7.01
CA GLY A 107 10.33 -12.92 -7.92
C GLY A 107 10.06 -12.69 -9.41
N LYS A 108 9.48 -11.55 -9.80
CA LYS A 108 9.15 -11.21 -11.21
C LYS A 108 10.04 -10.09 -11.77
N ALA A 109 11.30 -10.04 -11.34
CA ALA A 109 12.29 -9.04 -11.76
C ALA A 109 12.93 -9.40 -13.10
#